data_AF-A0A4Q4YJV6-F1
#
_entry.id   AF-A0A4Q4YJV6-F1
#
_cell.length_a   1.000
_cell.length_b   1.000
_cell.length_c   1.000
_cell.angle_alpha   90.00
_cell.angle_beta   90.00
_cell.angle_gamma   90.00
#
_symmetry.space_group_name_H-M   'P 1'
#
loop_
_entity.id
_entity.type
_entity.pdbx_description
1 polymer ?
#
loop_
_entity_poly.entity_id
_entity_poly.type
_entity_poly.pdbx_seq_one_letter_code
_entity_poly.pdbx_strand_id
1 'polypeptide(L)'
;MATTLNLRSLFARLTVSSAPLATTTTSSRIPARTRSFPSNLCCTRAPASAMTVRTMHTTPALGAREQQSKRKKKKGSVEPDARIINLKSSMPRKVPAPLRFARNRYLRHWTIHRAWLLFQRKERERREKELNRMYQSMHNACEELRKTSGPGTRDEGYLYRVAMEKKGLYGHNGIPIDYARMQTETPAREPWNHGWTR
;
A
#
# COMPACT_ATOMS: atom_id res chain seq x y z
N MET A 1 -52.33 36.85 -10.09
CA MET A 1 -52.79 35.48 -9.79
C MET A 1 -51.75 34.84 -8.89
N ALA A 2 -51.97 34.90 -7.58
CA ALA A 2 -51.06 34.43 -6.55
C ALA A 2 -51.37 32.98 -6.21
N THR A 3 -50.35 32.12 -6.16
CA THR A 3 -50.45 30.80 -5.53
C THR A 3 -49.12 30.44 -4.87
N THR A 4 -49.15 30.48 -3.54
CA THR A 4 -48.08 30.12 -2.62
C THR A 4 -47.97 28.60 -2.50
N LEU A 5 -46.78 28.03 -2.73
CA LEU A 5 -46.50 26.62 -2.44
C LEU A 5 -45.96 26.47 -1.02
N ASN A 6 -46.71 25.74 -0.20
CA ASN A 6 -46.53 25.52 1.24
C ASN A 6 -45.47 24.43 1.50
N LEU A 7 -44.36 24.79 2.16
CA LEU A 7 -43.33 23.88 2.68
C LEU A 7 -43.70 23.42 4.10
N ARG A 8 -44.66 22.49 4.24
CA ARG A 8 -44.98 21.84 5.52
C ARG A 8 -45.46 20.40 5.32
N SER A 9 -44.56 19.45 5.02
CA SER A 9 -44.85 18.02 5.24
C SER A 9 -43.59 17.15 5.28
N LEU A 10 -42.67 17.38 6.23
CA LEU A 10 -41.54 16.47 6.45
C LEU A 10 -41.27 16.19 7.93
N PHE A 11 -42.30 16.11 8.78
CA PHE A 11 -42.14 15.51 10.11
C PHE A 11 -43.45 14.82 10.51
N ALA A 12 -43.59 13.55 10.15
CA ALA A 12 -44.62 12.68 10.70
C ALA A 12 -44.07 11.26 10.90
N ARG A 13 -43.73 10.98 12.17
CA ARG A 13 -43.93 9.71 12.87
C ARG A 13 -43.15 8.48 12.39
N LEU A 14 -41.96 8.31 12.98
CA LEU A 14 -41.37 7.01 13.26
C LEU A 14 -42.23 6.30 14.32
N THR A 15 -42.98 5.28 13.91
CA THR A 15 -43.65 4.35 14.84
C THR A 15 -42.64 3.32 15.34
N VAL A 16 -42.45 3.32 16.66
CA VAL A 16 -41.68 2.35 17.44
C VAL A 16 -42.29 0.96 17.26
N SER A 17 -41.51 0.01 16.77
CA SER A 17 -41.90 -1.41 16.71
C SER A 17 -41.64 -2.05 18.07
N SER A 18 -42.72 -2.51 18.72
CA SER A 18 -42.68 -3.26 19.99
C SER A 18 -42.29 -4.71 19.73
N ALA A 19 -41.20 -5.17 20.34
CA ALA A 19 -40.84 -6.58 20.40
C ALA A 19 -41.63 -7.31 21.51
N PRO A 20 -42.17 -8.52 21.27
CA PRO A 20 -42.65 -9.37 22.34
C PRO A 20 -41.53 -10.23 22.94
N LEU A 21 -41.50 -10.24 24.27
CA LEU A 21 -40.72 -11.11 25.14
C LEU A 21 -41.42 -12.46 25.26
N ALA A 22 -40.74 -13.57 24.96
CA ALA A 22 -41.13 -14.89 25.43
C ALA A 22 -39.92 -15.77 25.71
N THR A 23 -39.86 -16.19 26.97
CA THR A 23 -38.95 -17.11 27.65
C THR A 23 -38.94 -18.51 27.06
N THR A 24 -37.75 -19.08 26.85
CA THR A 24 -37.52 -20.52 27.04
C THR A 24 -36.13 -20.76 27.62
N THR A 25 -36.16 -21.34 28.81
CA THR A 25 -35.04 -21.87 29.57
C THR A 25 -34.56 -23.16 28.93
N THR A 26 -33.31 -23.20 28.46
CA THR A 26 -32.63 -24.47 28.20
C THR A 26 -31.19 -24.36 28.67
N SER A 27 -30.95 -24.97 29.83
CA SER A 27 -29.64 -25.17 30.44
C SER A 27 -28.84 -26.17 29.60
N SER A 28 -27.74 -25.74 28.99
CA SER A 28 -26.71 -26.64 28.48
C SER A 28 -25.36 -26.24 29.08
N ARG A 29 -24.83 -27.15 29.91
CA ARG A 29 -23.50 -27.04 30.53
C ARG A 29 -22.44 -27.00 29.44
N ILE A 30 -21.63 -25.95 29.43
CA ILE A 30 -20.39 -25.89 28.64
C ILE A 30 -19.29 -26.60 29.45
N PRO A 31 -18.63 -27.64 28.93
CA PRO A 31 -17.46 -28.21 29.58
C PRO A 31 -16.28 -27.20 29.51
N ALA A 32 -15.61 -27.02 30.64
CA ALA A 32 -14.38 -26.25 30.74
C ALA A 32 -13.31 -26.87 29.84
N ARG A 33 -12.99 -26.19 28.73
CA ARG A 33 -11.91 -26.59 27.82
C ARG A 33 -10.60 -26.00 28.32
N THR A 34 -9.82 -26.82 29.02
CA THR A 34 -8.40 -26.57 29.29
C THR A 34 -7.66 -26.45 27.96
N ARG A 35 -7.18 -25.24 27.64
CA ARG A 35 -6.26 -25.03 26.52
C ARG A 35 -4.85 -25.38 26.99
N SER A 36 -4.40 -26.57 26.63
CA SER A 36 -2.97 -26.90 26.62
C SER A 36 -2.25 -26.04 25.57
N PHE A 37 -1.13 -25.46 25.98
CA PHE A 37 -0.19 -24.78 25.08
C PHE A 37 0.58 -25.84 24.29
N PRO A 38 0.64 -25.78 22.94
CA PRO A 38 1.64 -26.53 22.22
C PRO A 38 2.99 -25.80 22.34
N SER A 39 3.86 -26.40 23.15
CA SER A 39 5.30 -26.26 23.06
C SER A 39 5.81 -26.87 21.74
N ASN A 40 6.72 -26.15 21.08
CA ASN A 40 7.72 -26.62 20.14
C ASN A 40 7.23 -27.23 18.81
N LEU A 41 7.14 -26.37 17.78
CA LEU A 41 7.41 -26.78 16.41
C LEU A 41 8.83 -26.37 16.05
N CYS A 42 9.70 -27.38 16.07
CA CYS A 42 11.02 -27.39 15.46
C CYS A 42 10.87 -27.08 13.96
N CYS A 43 11.50 -26.01 13.49
CA CYS A 43 11.63 -25.72 12.07
C CYS A 43 13.03 -26.15 11.64
N THR A 44 13.09 -27.27 10.92
CA THR A 44 14.29 -27.75 10.23
C THR A 44 14.63 -26.76 9.11
N ARG A 45 15.67 -25.95 9.35
CA ARG A 45 16.24 -25.02 8.39
C ARG A 45 17.07 -25.80 7.37
N ALA A 46 16.61 -25.83 6.12
CA ALA A 46 17.42 -26.29 4.99
C ALA A 46 18.66 -25.38 4.81
N PRO A 47 19.82 -25.93 4.42
CA PRO A 47 21.01 -25.12 4.13
C PRO A 47 20.81 -24.40 2.78
N ALA A 48 20.65 -23.07 2.82
CA ALA A 48 20.72 -22.25 1.63
C ALA A 48 22.18 -22.19 1.14
N SER A 49 22.39 -22.61 -0.11
CA SER A 49 23.66 -22.51 -0.83
C SER A 49 24.24 -21.10 -0.75
N ALA A 50 25.48 -21.00 -0.27
CA ALA A 50 26.24 -19.76 -0.21
C ALA A 50 26.53 -19.25 -1.63
N MET A 51 25.87 -18.17 -2.04
CA MET A 51 26.25 -17.43 -3.24
C MET A 51 27.48 -16.57 -2.93
N THR A 52 28.62 -16.94 -3.51
CA THR A 52 29.85 -16.14 -3.49
C THR A 52 29.64 -14.86 -4.31
N VAL A 53 29.44 -13.73 -3.64
CA VAL A 53 29.44 -12.41 -4.28
C VAL A 53 30.88 -12.04 -4.61
N ARG A 54 31.22 -11.94 -5.90
CA ARG A 54 32.52 -11.44 -6.37
C ARG A 54 32.52 -9.90 -6.36
N THR A 55 33.41 -9.33 -5.57
CA THR A 55 33.63 -7.88 -5.48
C THR A 55 34.54 -7.42 -6.63
N MET A 56 33.98 -6.79 -7.66
CA MET A 56 34.72 -6.18 -8.75
C MET A 56 35.35 -4.86 -8.27
N HIS A 57 36.67 -4.76 -8.28
CA HIS A 57 37.42 -3.54 -8.00
C HIS A 57 38.23 -3.16 -9.23
N THR A 58 37.86 -2.04 -9.85
CA THR A 58 38.60 -1.40 -10.95
C THR A 58 39.36 -0.21 -10.38
N THR A 59 40.67 -0.36 -10.19
CA THR A 59 41.58 0.79 -10.09
C THR A 59 42.87 0.46 -10.85
N PRO A 60 43.35 1.38 -11.72
CA PRO A 60 44.51 1.12 -12.57
C PRO A 60 45.81 1.18 -11.75
N ALA A 61 46.76 0.32 -12.12
CA ALA A 61 48.11 0.33 -11.59
C ALA A 61 48.95 1.42 -12.27
N LEU A 62 49.55 2.30 -11.47
CA LEU A 62 50.68 3.15 -11.89
C LEU A 62 51.87 2.82 -11.01
N GLY A 63 52.97 2.44 -11.66
CA GLY A 63 54.21 2.04 -11.02
C GLY A 63 55.16 3.19 -10.69
N ALA A 64 56.13 2.82 -9.86
CA ALA A 64 57.47 3.40 -9.65
C ALA A 64 57.59 4.79 -9.01
N ARG A 65 58.18 4.86 -7.81
CA ARG A 65 59.64 4.95 -7.62
C ARG A 65 59.98 5.06 -6.12
N GLU A 66 60.95 4.27 -5.71
CA GLU A 66 61.49 4.15 -4.36
C GLU A 66 62.49 5.28 -4.08
N GLN A 67 62.28 6.07 -3.01
CA GLN A 67 63.38 6.67 -2.24
C GLN A 67 63.01 6.75 -0.75
N GLN A 68 63.88 6.14 0.03
CA GLN A 68 63.86 6.04 1.48
C GLN A 68 64.06 7.41 2.13
N SER A 69 63.24 7.75 3.12
CA SER A 69 63.74 8.52 4.27
C SER A 69 63.11 7.98 5.56
N LYS A 70 63.99 7.49 6.43
CA LYS A 70 63.68 7.01 7.77
C LYS A 70 63.19 8.18 8.62
N ARG A 71 61.88 8.25 8.88
CA ARG A 71 61.32 8.91 10.06
C ARG A 71 60.48 7.88 10.83
N LYS A 72 61.04 7.39 11.93
CA LYS A 72 60.30 6.68 12.98
C LYS A 72 59.23 7.62 13.55
N LYS A 73 58.01 7.54 13.02
CA LYS A 73 56.77 7.86 13.75
C LYS A 73 55.94 6.59 13.75
N LYS A 74 55.51 6.15 14.94
CA LYS A 74 54.55 5.05 15.14
C LYS A 74 53.45 5.17 14.07
N LYS A 75 53.28 4.12 13.27
CA LYS A 75 52.47 4.03 12.06
C LYS A 75 51.00 4.35 12.40
N GLY A 76 50.70 5.64 12.39
CA GLY A 76 49.42 6.22 12.79
C GLY A 76 48.36 5.94 11.75
N SER A 77 47.19 5.52 12.22
CA SER A 77 45.96 5.55 11.43
C SER A 77 45.85 6.91 10.75
N VAL A 78 45.65 6.94 9.42
CA VAL A 78 45.21 8.16 8.73
C VAL A 78 44.01 8.69 9.50
N GLU A 79 44.11 9.90 10.04
CA GLU A 79 43.00 10.49 10.77
C GLU A 79 41.80 10.50 9.81
N PRO A 80 40.66 9.87 10.19
CA PRO A 80 39.53 9.83 9.29
C PRO A 80 39.08 11.27 9.01
N ASP A 81 38.89 11.61 7.73
CA ASP A 81 38.42 12.93 7.29
C ASP A 81 37.27 13.41 8.19
N ALA A 82 37.37 14.62 8.73
CA ALA A 82 36.39 15.21 9.63
C ALA A 82 34.97 15.19 9.04
N ARG A 83 34.83 15.29 7.71
CA ARG A 83 33.53 15.11 7.03
C ARG A 83 33.00 13.69 7.19
N ILE A 84 33.86 12.70 7.03
CA ILE A 84 33.51 11.28 7.22
C ILE A 84 33.20 10.99 8.69
N ILE A 85 33.91 11.58 9.64
CA ILE A 85 33.59 11.46 11.07
C ILE A 85 32.23 12.10 11.36
N ASN A 86 31.97 13.29 10.85
CA ASN A 86 30.69 13.98 11.05
C ASN A 86 29.53 13.16 10.46
N LEU A 87 29.65 12.68 9.22
CA LEU A 87 28.67 11.77 8.59
C LEU A 87 28.50 10.48 9.38
N LYS A 88 29.59 9.89 9.87
CA LYS A 88 29.52 8.72 10.74
C LYS A 88 28.82 9.08 12.05
N SER A 89 29.02 10.26 12.61
CA SER A 89 28.44 10.69 13.88
C SER A 89 26.97 11.13 13.76
N SER A 90 26.56 11.67 12.60
CA SER A 90 25.19 12.11 12.31
C SER A 90 24.25 10.93 12.10
N MET A 91 24.78 9.74 11.78
CA MET A 91 24.00 8.52 11.79
C MET A 91 23.88 8.00 13.24
N PRO A 92 22.68 8.02 13.85
CA PRO A 92 22.51 7.58 15.23
C PRO A 92 22.82 6.08 15.34
N ARG A 93 23.87 5.75 16.09
CA ARG A 93 24.26 4.35 16.38
C ARG A 93 23.57 3.75 17.60
N LYS A 94 23.11 4.58 18.54
CA LYS A 94 22.43 4.14 19.76
C LYS A 94 20.94 4.34 19.60
N VAL A 95 20.19 3.23 19.52
CA VAL A 95 18.73 3.27 19.55
C VAL A 95 18.24 3.50 20.99
N PRO A 96 17.16 4.27 21.20
CA PRO A 96 16.56 4.42 22.52
C PRO A 96 16.05 3.06 23.02
N ALA A 97 15.99 2.90 24.34
CA ALA A 97 15.46 1.68 24.95
C ALA A 97 13.99 1.45 24.52
N PRO A 98 13.53 0.19 24.42
CA PRO A 98 12.15 -0.11 24.10
C PRO A 98 11.16 0.57 25.05
N LEU A 99 10.06 1.08 24.49
CA LEU A 99 9.06 1.84 25.21
C LEU A 99 8.31 0.97 26.23
N ARG A 100 8.33 1.37 27.50
CA ARG A 100 7.65 0.67 28.59
C ARG A 100 6.32 1.34 28.89
N PHE A 101 5.22 0.60 28.77
CA PHE A 101 3.88 1.11 29.06
C PHE A 101 3.33 0.59 30.38
N ALA A 102 2.67 1.47 31.14
CA ALA A 102 1.78 1.06 32.22
C ALA A 102 0.51 0.39 31.66
N ARG A 103 -0.18 -0.42 32.47
CA ARG A 103 -1.33 -1.23 32.04
C ARG A 103 -2.40 -0.46 31.26
N ASN A 104 -2.91 0.65 31.80
CA ASN A 104 -3.95 1.45 31.13
C ASN A 104 -3.49 2.05 29.80
N ARG A 105 -2.23 2.45 29.69
CA ARG A 105 -1.64 2.96 28.44
C ARG A 105 -1.48 1.84 27.41
N TYR A 106 -1.05 0.66 27.83
CA TYR A 106 -0.94 -0.52 26.97
C TYR A 106 -2.31 -0.92 26.40
N LEU A 107 -3.35 -0.98 27.24
CA LEU A 107 -4.71 -1.31 26.79
C LEU A 107 -5.25 -0.30 25.78
N ARG A 108 -5.09 1.01 26.04
CA ARG A 108 -5.48 2.05 25.07
C ARG A 108 -4.75 1.89 23.74
N HIS A 109 -3.43 1.69 23.79
CA HIS A 109 -2.62 1.47 22.60
C HIS A 109 -3.08 0.23 21.81
N TRP A 110 -3.34 -0.87 22.51
CA TRP A 110 -3.83 -2.11 21.91
C TRP A 110 -5.17 -1.92 21.22
N THR A 111 -6.12 -1.22 21.85
CA THR A 111 -7.44 -0.95 21.27
C THR A 111 -7.34 -0.09 20.02
N ILE A 112 -6.56 0.99 20.06
CA ILE A 112 -6.31 1.87 18.90
C ILE A 112 -5.66 1.07 17.77
N HIS A 113 -4.64 0.27 18.08
CA HIS A 113 -3.95 -0.54 17.09
C HIS A 113 -4.89 -1.54 16.42
N ARG A 114 -5.75 -2.24 17.17
CA ARG A 114 -6.73 -3.15 16.59
C ARG A 114 -7.78 -2.43 15.76
N ALA A 115 -8.29 -1.28 16.22
CA ALA A 115 -9.23 -0.47 15.47
C ALA A 115 -8.62 -0.03 14.12
N TRP A 116 -7.35 0.37 14.12
CA TRP A 116 -6.61 0.69 12.91
C TRP A 116 -6.48 -0.50 11.95
N LEU A 117 -6.08 -1.68 12.45
CA LEU A 117 -5.99 -2.88 11.61
C LEU A 117 -7.35 -3.28 11.01
N LEU A 118 -8.45 -3.13 11.77
CA LEU A 118 -9.79 -3.36 11.27
C LEU A 118 -10.19 -2.33 10.20
N PHE A 119 -9.88 -1.05 10.42
CA PHE A 119 -10.10 0.00 9.43
C PHE A 119 -9.33 -0.28 8.13
N GLN A 120 -8.04 -0.61 8.22
CA GLN A 120 -7.23 -0.97 7.05
C GLN A 120 -7.78 -2.17 6.29
N ARG A 121 -8.29 -3.19 7.00
CA ARG A 121 -8.93 -4.34 6.36
C ARG A 121 -10.17 -3.91 5.59
N LYS A 122 -11.06 -3.13 6.21
CA LYS A 122 -12.27 -2.61 5.57
C LYS A 122 -11.94 -1.78 4.33
N GLU A 123 -10.91 -0.94 4.39
CA GLU A 123 -10.50 -0.11 3.26
C GLU A 123 -9.92 -0.94 2.11
N ARG A 124 -9.17 -2.01 2.42
CA ARG A 124 -8.69 -2.95 1.39
C ARG A 124 -9.85 -3.70 0.73
N GLU A 125 -10.76 -4.25 1.53
CA GLU A 125 -11.96 -4.93 1.03
C GLU A 125 -12.83 -3.99 0.18
N ARG A 126 -12.96 -2.72 0.58
CA ARG A 126 -13.67 -1.70 -0.21
C ARG A 126 -13.01 -1.49 -1.56
N ARG A 127 -11.69 -1.32 -1.60
CA ARG A 127 -10.93 -1.15 -2.85
C ARG A 127 -11.04 -2.37 -3.75
N GLU A 128 -10.90 -3.58 -3.20
CA GLU A 128 -11.02 -4.84 -3.94
C GLU A 128 -12.42 -5.04 -4.52
N LYS A 129 -13.47 -4.72 -3.75
CA LYS A 129 -14.86 -4.77 -4.23
C LYS A 129 -15.11 -3.80 -5.39
N GLU A 130 -14.58 -2.58 -5.30
CA GLU A 130 -14.71 -1.59 -6.36
C GLU A 130 -13.98 -2.03 -7.63
N LEU A 131 -12.74 -2.52 -7.49
CA LEU A 131 -11.99 -3.08 -8.62
C LEU A 131 -12.70 -4.26 -9.27
N ASN A 132 -13.29 -5.15 -8.46
CA ASN A 132 -14.08 -6.27 -8.97
C ASN A 132 -15.37 -5.79 -9.68
N ARG A 133 -16.04 -4.75 -9.15
CA ARG A 133 -17.20 -4.13 -9.81
C ARG A 133 -16.83 -3.57 -11.18
N MET A 134 -15.73 -2.81 -11.26
CA MET A 134 -15.22 -2.27 -12.52
C MET A 134 -14.85 -3.39 -13.49
N TYR A 135 -14.16 -4.43 -13.00
CA TYR A 135 -13.81 -5.60 -13.80
C TYR A 135 -15.02 -6.32 -14.38
N GLN A 136 -16.04 -6.60 -13.56
CA GLN A 136 -17.28 -7.23 -14.02
C GLN A 136 -18.01 -6.36 -15.05
N SER A 137 -18.06 -5.04 -14.83
CA SER A 137 -18.65 -4.12 -15.79
C SER A 137 -17.91 -4.13 -17.13
N MET A 138 -16.57 -4.11 -17.11
CA MET A 138 -15.74 -4.21 -18.33
C MET A 138 -15.91 -5.56 -19.02
N HIS A 139 -15.98 -6.65 -18.26
CA HIS A 139 -16.19 -8.00 -18.79
C HIS A 139 -17.53 -8.10 -19.53
N ASN A 140 -18.62 -7.68 -18.88
CA ASN A 140 -19.95 -7.68 -19.49
C ASN A 140 -19.99 -6.85 -20.77
N ALA A 141 -19.39 -5.66 -20.78
CA ALA A 141 -19.30 -4.82 -21.97
C ALA A 141 -18.52 -5.50 -23.12
N CYS A 142 -17.44 -6.20 -22.80
CA CYS A 142 -16.66 -6.95 -23.79
C CYS A 142 -17.41 -8.18 -24.33
N GLU A 143 -18.17 -8.88 -23.48
CA GLU A 143 -18.99 -10.02 -23.89
C GLU A 143 -20.13 -9.59 -24.83
N GLU A 144 -20.75 -8.43 -24.57
CA GLU A 144 -21.72 -7.84 -25.50
C GLU A 144 -21.03 -7.46 -26.82
N LEU A 145 -19.89 -6.76 -26.77
CA LEU A 145 -19.13 -6.35 -27.96
C LEU A 145 -18.66 -7.53 -28.83
N ARG A 146 -18.48 -8.71 -28.22
CA ARG A 146 -18.11 -9.94 -28.92
C ARG A 146 -19.26 -10.49 -29.76
N LYS A 147 -20.51 -10.32 -29.30
CA LYS A 147 -21.73 -10.79 -29.97
C LYS A 147 -22.30 -9.77 -30.94
N THR A 148 -21.98 -8.49 -30.77
CA THR A 148 -22.44 -7.44 -31.69
C THR A 148 -21.81 -7.60 -33.07
N SER A 149 -22.64 -7.52 -34.12
CA SER A 149 -22.18 -7.26 -35.49
C SER A 149 -21.64 -5.82 -35.58
N GLY A 150 -20.53 -5.65 -36.30
CA GLY A 150 -19.87 -4.35 -36.40
C GLY A 150 -20.69 -3.36 -37.23
N PRO A 151 -20.41 -2.05 -37.12
CA PRO A 151 -21.09 -1.06 -37.96
C PRO A 151 -20.79 -1.33 -39.45
N GLY A 152 -21.84 -1.41 -40.26
CA GLY A 152 -21.74 -1.65 -41.71
C GLY A 152 -21.59 -3.13 -42.06
N THR A 153 -20.63 -3.46 -42.92
CA THR A 153 -20.39 -4.80 -43.50
C THR A 153 -19.40 -5.64 -42.69
N ARG A 154 -19.16 -5.30 -41.42
CA ARG A 154 -18.13 -5.97 -40.60
C ARG A 154 -18.72 -7.12 -39.81
N ASP A 155 -18.00 -8.24 -39.81
CA ASP A 155 -18.39 -9.45 -39.10
C ASP A 155 -18.55 -9.25 -37.58
N GLU A 156 -19.30 -10.14 -36.96
CA GLU A 156 -19.47 -10.24 -35.52
C GLU A 156 -18.12 -10.31 -34.80
N GLY A 157 -18.01 -9.59 -33.68
CA GLY A 157 -16.79 -9.57 -32.87
C GLY A 157 -15.59 -8.87 -33.50
N TYR A 158 -15.73 -8.18 -34.64
CA TYR A 158 -14.66 -7.32 -35.19
C TYR A 158 -14.20 -6.27 -34.16
N LEU A 159 -15.12 -5.53 -33.55
CA LEU A 159 -14.79 -4.50 -32.57
C LEU A 159 -14.11 -5.07 -31.32
N TYR A 160 -14.53 -6.26 -30.88
CA TYR A 160 -13.90 -6.96 -29.76
C TYR A 160 -12.42 -7.28 -30.06
N ARG A 161 -12.12 -7.80 -31.27
CA ARG A 161 -10.74 -8.09 -31.68
C ARG A 161 -9.87 -6.83 -31.68
N VAL A 162 -10.38 -5.72 -32.22
CA VAL A 162 -9.69 -4.42 -32.22
C VAL A 162 -9.47 -3.91 -30.80
N ALA A 163 -10.49 -3.97 -29.93
CA ALA A 163 -10.39 -3.50 -28.55
C ALA A 163 -9.40 -4.32 -27.70
N MET A 164 -9.17 -5.59 -28.04
CA MET A 164 -8.20 -6.43 -27.35
C MET A 164 -6.74 -6.20 -27.77
N GLU A 165 -6.49 -5.44 -28.84
CA GLU A 165 -5.13 -5.06 -29.24
C GLU A 165 -4.43 -4.24 -28.15
N LYS A 166 -3.18 -4.60 -27.83
CA LYS A 166 -2.37 -3.91 -26.80
C LYS A 166 -1.35 -2.93 -27.39
N LYS A 167 -1.68 -2.33 -28.54
CA LYS A 167 -0.79 -1.39 -29.24
C LYS A 167 -0.49 -0.18 -28.35
N GLY A 168 0.79 0.15 -28.17
CA GLY A 168 1.24 1.31 -27.40
C GLY A 168 1.11 1.20 -25.87
N LEU A 169 0.49 0.15 -25.32
CA LEU A 169 0.23 0.03 -23.88
C LEU A 169 1.50 -0.17 -23.05
N TYR A 170 2.44 -0.99 -23.54
CA TYR A 170 3.68 -1.33 -22.83
C TYR A 170 4.89 -0.46 -23.22
N GLY A 171 4.67 0.59 -24.03
CA GLY A 171 5.74 1.49 -24.47
C GLY A 171 5.98 2.64 -23.49
N HIS A 172 7.01 3.45 -23.78
CA HIS A 172 7.33 4.66 -23.00
C HIS A 172 6.17 5.68 -22.95
N ASN A 173 5.30 5.69 -23.96
CA ASN A 173 4.17 6.62 -24.09
C ASN A 173 2.81 5.98 -23.72
N GLY A 174 2.79 4.91 -22.92
CA GLY A 174 1.54 4.22 -22.57
C GLY A 174 0.59 5.03 -21.68
N ILE A 175 1.14 5.82 -20.75
CA ILE A 175 0.37 6.75 -19.90
C ILE A 175 0.97 8.14 -20.09
N PRO A 176 0.19 9.15 -20.53
CA PRO A 176 0.68 10.50 -20.66
C PRO A 176 1.12 11.06 -19.29
N ILE A 177 2.32 11.65 -19.23
CA ILE A 177 2.93 12.13 -17.97
C ILE A 177 2.08 13.18 -17.26
N ASP A 178 1.31 13.97 -18.02
CA ASP A 178 0.41 14.98 -17.46
C ASP A 178 -0.74 14.39 -16.64
N TYR A 179 -1.20 13.18 -16.96
CA TYR A 179 -2.23 12.49 -16.19
C TYR A 179 -1.68 11.71 -14.98
N ALA A 180 -0.40 11.34 -14.99
CA ALA A 180 0.23 10.58 -13.92
C ALA A 180 0.68 11.45 -12.71
N ARG A 181 0.22 12.70 -12.64
CA ARG A 181 0.57 13.64 -11.56
C ARG A 181 0.03 13.13 -10.21
N MET A 182 0.90 13.14 -9.20
CA MET A 182 0.53 12.76 -7.83
C MET A 182 -0.35 13.81 -7.17
N GLN A 183 -1.24 13.36 -6.28
CA GLN A 183 -2.05 14.26 -5.46
C GLN A 183 -1.17 15.03 -4.47
N THR A 184 -1.49 16.31 -4.27
CA THR A 184 -0.81 17.21 -3.33
C THR A 184 -1.77 17.61 -2.21
N GLU A 185 -1.24 17.89 -1.01
CA GLU A 185 -2.06 18.23 0.17
C GLU A 185 -2.82 19.56 0.01
N THR A 186 -2.22 20.53 -0.68
CA THR A 186 -2.84 21.83 -0.97
C THR A 186 -2.77 22.10 -2.48
N PRO A 187 -3.81 22.70 -3.08
CA PRO A 187 -3.80 22.98 -4.50
C PRO A 187 -2.72 24.01 -4.87
N ALA A 188 -2.27 23.98 -6.13
CA ALA A 188 -1.38 25.00 -6.67
C ALA A 188 -2.09 26.36 -6.80
N ARG A 189 -1.32 27.44 -7.04
CA ARG A 189 -1.85 28.79 -7.29
C ARG A 189 -2.86 28.80 -8.45
N GLU A 190 -2.60 28.00 -9.47
CA GLU A 190 -3.54 27.70 -10.54
C GLU A 190 -3.80 26.19 -10.53
N PRO A 191 -4.97 25.72 -10.06
CA PRO A 191 -5.25 24.30 -9.89
C PRO A 191 -5.52 23.58 -11.21
N TRP A 192 -6.04 24.29 -12.21
CA TRP A 192 -6.40 23.76 -13.52
C TRP A 192 -6.20 24.82 -14.61
N ASN A 193 -5.53 24.44 -15.70
CA ASN A 193 -5.34 25.33 -16.85
C ASN A 193 -6.56 25.25 -17.78
N HIS A 194 -7.41 26.27 -17.74
CA HIS A 194 -8.57 26.40 -18.63
C HIS A 194 -8.22 26.90 -20.04
N GLY A 195 -7.03 27.46 -20.24
CA GLY A 195 -6.56 28.01 -21.52
C GLY A 195 -5.82 26.99 -22.41
N TRP A 196 -5.92 25.69 -22.11
CA TRP A 196 -5.27 24.66 -22.91
C TRP A 196 -5.83 24.59 -24.34
N THR A 197 -4.95 24.61 -25.34
CA THR A 197 -5.26 24.48 -26.77
C THR A 197 -4.53 23.29 -27.38
N ARG A 198 -5.18 22.63 -28.35
CA ARG A 198 -4.70 21.41 -29.02
C ARG A 198 -3.56 21.67 -30.00
#